data_AF-A0A8J6XIH1-F1
#
_entry.id   AF-A0A8J6XIH1-F1
#
_cell.length_a   1.000
_cell.length_b   1.000
_cell.length_c   1.000
_cell.angle_alpha   90.00
_cell.angle_beta   90.00
_cell.angle_gamma   90.00
#
_symmetry.space_group_name_H-M   'P 1'
#
loop_
_entity.id
_entity.type
_entity.pdbx_description
1 polymer ?
#
loop_
_entity_poly.entity_id
_entity_poly.type
_entity_poly.pdbx_seq_one_letter_code
_entity_poly.pdbx_strand_id
1 'polypeptide(L)'
;MSKFQISIDLENVDLASLDTEEDFREEAKRLLTKTLIKVGESMGEKTWENLQKGLKGSQSEKRKFILETGRNYQKNASRRERQELEDYIVEQLRQHKKSGN
;
A
#
# COMPACT_ATOMS: atom_id res chain seq x y z
N MET A 1 9.92 -9.42 9.03
CA MET A 1 9.88 -8.51 7.86
C MET A 1 8.56 -8.71 7.17
N SER A 2 7.80 -7.63 6.91
CA SER A 2 6.53 -7.73 6.20
C SER A 2 6.76 -8.15 4.74
N LYS A 3 5.83 -8.94 4.20
CA LYS A 3 5.79 -9.31 2.78
C LYS A 3 5.63 -8.07 1.87
N PHE A 4 5.09 -6.98 2.43
CA PHE A 4 4.82 -5.74 1.72
C PHE A 4 6.04 -4.81 1.81
N GLN A 5 6.69 -4.55 0.67
CA GLN A 5 7.77 -3.56 0.54
C GLN A 5 7.20 -2.25 -0.03
N ILE A 6 6.25 -1.63 0.68
CA ILE A 6 5.63 -0.37 0.25
C ILE A 6 5.71 0.69 1.34
N SER A 7 5.88 1.94 0.93
CA SER A 7 5.77 3.09 1.83
C SER A 7 4.30 3.48 1.98
N ILE A 8 3.78 3.31 3.20
CA ILE A 8 2.47 3.82 3.59
C ILE A 8 2.62 5.31 3.89
N ASP A 9 1.74 6.10 3.30
CA ASP A 9 1.68 7.54 3.55
C ASP A 9 0.90 7.77 4.85
N LEU A 10 1.63 8.10 5.92
CA LEU A 10 1.10 8.32 7.26
C LEU A 10 1.13 9.81 7.67
N GLU A 11 1.49 10.72 6.75
CA GLU A 11 1.71 12.14 7.07
C GLU A 11 0.45 12.84 7.59
N ASN A 12 -0.72 12.37 7.15
CA ASN A 12 -2.02 12.94 7.51
C ASN A 12 -2.79 12.06 8.52
N VAL A 13 -2.10 11.15 9.20
CA VAL A 13 -2.70 10.34 10.25
C VAL A 13 -2.49 11.03 11.59
N ASP A 14 -3.58 11.33 12.29
CA ASP A 14 -3.52 11.84 13.65
C ASP A 14 -3.18 10.69 14.62
N LEU A 15 -1.89 10.38 14.74
CA LEU A 15 -1.41 9.30 15.60
C LEU A 15 -1.66 9.57 17.10
N ALA A 16 -1.86 10.83 17.48
CA ALA A 16 -2.09 11.21 18.87
C ALA A 16 -3.45 10.69 19.37
N SER A 17 -4.47 10.65 18.52
CA SER A 17 -5.81 10.16 18.87
C SER A 17 -5.96 8.63 18.85
N LEU A 18 -4.95 7.87 18.40
CA LEU A 18 -5.03 6.40 18.31
C LEU A 18 -4.57 5.71 19.61
N ASP A 19 -5.45 5.48 20.57
CA ASP A 19 -5.05 4.95 21.90
C ASP A 19 -5.44 3.49 22.15
N THR A 20 -6.51 3.03 21.52
CA THR A 20 -7.01 1.67 21.63
C THR A 20 -6.71 0.83 20.39
N GLU A 21 -6.76 -0.50 20.53
CA GLU A 21 -6.63 -1.39 19.36
C GLU A 21 -7.68 -1.09 18.29
N GLU A 22 -8.88 -0.69 18.70
CA GLU A 22 -9.97 -0.34 17.79
C GLU A 22 -9.61 0.89 16.95
N ASP A 23 -9.05 1.94 17.56
CA ASP A 23 -8.63 3.15 16.84
C ASP A 23 -7.60 2.84 15.74
N PHE A 24 -6.60 2.00 16.06
CA PHE A 24 -5.61 1.56 15.07
C PHE A 24 -6.25 0.76 13.94
N ARG A 25 -7.22 -0.09 14.24
CA ARG A 25 -7.90 -0.94 13.27
C ARG A 25 -8.80 -0.13 12.35
N GLU A 26 -9.52 0.85 12.88
CA GLU A 26 -10.35 1.75 12.07
C GLU A 26 -9.49 2.59 11.12
N GLU A 27 -8.39 3.15 11.62
CA GLU A 27 -7.48 3.93 10.80
C GLU A 27 -6.80 3.05 9.73
N ALA A 28 -6.40 1.82 10.10
CA ALA A 28 -5.86 0.86 9.14
C ALA A 28 -6.85 0.51 8.03
N LYS A 29 -8.14 0.33 8.35
CA LYS A 29 -9.20 0.10 7.34
C LYS A 29 -9.38 1.31 6.42
N ARG A 30 -9.28 2.53 6.95
CA ARG A 30 -9.34 3.77 6.15
C ARG A 30 -8.20 3.83 5.14
N LEU A 31 -6.99 3.45 5.57
CA LEU A 31 -5.79 3.42 4.73
C LEU A 31 -5.77 2.23 3.76
N LEU A 32 -6.42 1.12 4.08
CA LEU A 32 -6.34 -0.15 3.36
C LEU A 32 -6.56 -0.02 1.85
N THR A 33 -7.58 0.74 1.43
CA THR A 33 -7.90 0.89 0.00
C THR A 33 -6.76 1.58 -0.76
N LYS A 34 -6.23 2.68 -0.22
CA LYS A 34 -5.11 3.42 -0.84
C LYS A 34 -3.83 2.57 -0.84
N THR A 35 -3.59 1.84 0.25
CA THR A 35 -2.43 0.97 0.40
C THR A 35 -2.46 -0.21 -0.57
N LEU A 36 -3.61 -0.86 -0.77
CA LEU A 36 -3.78 -1.90 -1.79
C LEU A 36 -3.44 -1.40 -3.19
N ILE A 37 -3.89 -0.19 -3.55
CA ILE A 37 -3.56 0.41 -4.85
C ILE A 37 -2.04 0.56 -4.97
N LYS A 38 -1.36 1.11 -3.95
CA LYS A 38 0.10 1.25 -3.93
C LYS A 38 0.84 -0.08 -4.06
N VAL A 39 0.35 -1.17 -3.45
CA VAL A 39 0.93 -2.51 -3.64
C VAL A 39 0.88 -2.90 -5.12
N GLY A 40 -0.29 -2.78 -5.75
CA GLY A 40 -0.42 -3.10 -7.17
C GLY A 40 0.38 -2.16 -8.09
N GLU A 41 0.47 -0.87 -7.76
CA GLU A 41 1.29 0.08 -8.51
C GLU A 41 2.79 -0.29 -8.44
N SER A 42 3.29 -0.66 -7.25
CA SER A 42 4.68 -1.12 -7.10
C SER A 42 4.95 -2.42 -7.85
N MET A 43 4.00 -3.36 -7.87
CA MET A 43 4.08 -4.56 -8.71
C MET A 43 4.08 -4.21 -10.20
N GLY A 44 3.22 -3.27 -10.61
CA GLY A 44 3.13 -2.78 -11.98
C GLY A 44 4.42 -2.11 -12.43
N GLU A 45 5.05 -1.32 -11.57
CA GLU A 45 6.33 -0.67 -11.86
C GLU A 45 7.45 -1.68 -12.09
N LYS A 46 7.62 -2.64 -11.17
CA LYS A 46 8.61 -3.73 -11.31
C LYS A 46 8.37 -4.58 -12.56
N THR A 47 7.09 -4.88 -12.84
CA THR A 47 6.70 -5.63 -14.04
C THR A 47 7.05 -4.86 -15.31
N TRP A 48 6.71 -3.56 -15.36
CA TRP A 48 7.00 -2.71 -16.50
C TRP A 48 8.50 -2.57 -16.75
N GLU A 49 9.30 -2.37 -15.70
CA GLU A 49 10.76 -2.30 -15.81
C GLU A 49 11.37 -3.59 -16.39
N ASN A 50 10.82 -4.76 -16.04
CA ASN A 50 11.23 -6.02 -16.63
C ASN A 50 10.82 -6.16 -18.10
N LEU A 51 9.64 -5.66 -18.49
CA LEU A 51 9.18 -5.64 -19.88
C LEU A 51 9.99 -4.66 -20.75
N GLN A 52 10.37 -3.50 -20.21
CA GLN A 52 11.17 -2.48 -20.91
C GLN A 52 12.58 -2.95 -21.25
N LYS A 53 13.11 -3.97 -20.54
CA LYS A 53 14.40 -4.58 -20.91
C LYS A 53 14.39 -5.20 -22.32
N GLY A 54 13.22 -5.39 -22.94
CA GLY A 54 13.06 -5.90 -24.31
C GLY A 54 12.34 -4.97 -25.29
N LEU A 55 11.71 -3.86 -24.86
CA LEU A 55 10.87 -2.99 -25.70
C LEU A 55 10.92 -1.52 -25.26
N LYS A 56 10.92 -0.57 -26.20
CA LYS A 56 10.76 0.86 -25.88
C LYS A 56 9.28 1.20 -25.72
N GLY A 57 8.85 1.54 -24.51
CA GLY A 57 7.52 2.08 -24.22
C GLY A 57 7.60 3.51 -23.71
N SER A 58 6.55 4.29 -23.94
CA SER A 58 6.49 5.69 -23.51
C SER A 58 6.24 5.81 -21.99
N GLN A 59 6.60 6.96 -21.42
CA GLN A 59 6.28 7.25 -20.01
C GLN A 59 4.76 7.35 -19.74
N SER A 60 3.97 7.76 -20.74
CA SER A 60 2.51 7.74 -20.66
C SER A 60 1.96 6.32 -20.51
N GLU A 61 2.49 5.37 -21.27
CA GLU A 61 2.08 3.96 -21.18
C GLU A 61 2.53 3.34 -19.87
N LYS A 62 3.76 3.64 -19.39
CA LYS A 62 4.23 3.23 -18.05
C LYS A 62 3.23 3.66 -16.98
N ARG A 63 2.86 4.94 -16.96
CA ARG A 63 1.93 5.49 -15.96
C ARG A 63 0.57 4.82 -16.03
N LYS A 64 0.00 4.66 -17.23
CA LYS A 64 -1.29 3.99 -17.41
C LYS A 64 -1.26 2.55 -16.90
N PHE A 65 -0.23 1.78 -17.28
CA PHE A 65 -0.06 0.39 -16.86
C PHE A 65 0.03 0.25 -15.34
N ILE A 66 0.82 1.10 -14.68
CA ILE A 66 0.98 1.11 -13.22
C ILE A 66 -0.36 1.38 -12.53
N LEU A 67 -1.08 2.43 -12.94
CA LEU A 67 -2.37 2.81 -12.34
C LEU A 67 -3.44 1.73 -12.54
N GLU A 68 -3.50 1.13 -13.72
CA GLU A 68 -4.43 0.02 -14.00
C GLU A 68 -4.10 -1.21 -13.16
N THR A 69 -2.81 -1.56 -13.03
CA THR A 69 -2.36 -2.67 -12.18
C THR A 69 -2.73 -2.43 -10.71
N GLY A 70 -2.52 -1.20 -10.21
CA GLY A 70 -2.94 -0.78 -8.87
C GLY A 70 -4.44 -0.99 -8.61
N ARG A 71 -5.28 -0.46 -9.49
CA ARG A 71 -6.74 -0.59 -9.40
C ARG A 71 -7.20 -2.04 -9.51
N ASN A 72 -6.59 -2.82 -10.41
CA ASN A 72 -6.93 -4.22 -10.58
C ASN A 72 -6.53 -5.05 -9.37
N TYR A 73 -5.35 -4.79 -8.79
CA TYR A 73 -4.93 -5.45 -7.55
C TYR A 73 -5.90 -5.15 -6.42
N GLN A 74 -6.24 -3.88 -6.19
CA GLN A 74 -7.19 -3.49 -5.15
C GLN A 74 -8.54 -4.19 -5.29
N LYS A 75 -9.07 -4.33 -6.51
CA LYS A 75 -10.35 -5.02 -6.75
C LYS A 75 -10.28 -6.52 -6.52
N ASN A 76 -9.18 -7.16 -6.92
CA ASN A 76 -9.04 -8.62 -6.91
C ASN A 76 -8.33 -9.17 -5.66
N ALA A 77 -7.81 -8.32 -4.78
CA ALA A 77 -7.16 -8.73 -3.54
C ALA A 77 -8.09 -9.60 -2.70
N SER A 78 -7.60 -10.78 -2.32
CA SER A 78 -8.35 -11.75 -1.53
C SER A 78 -8.64 -11.22 -0.12
N ARG A 79 -9.63 -11.81 0.55
CA ARG A 79 -9.92 -11.47 1.96
C ARG A 79 -8.70 -11.65 2.86
N ARG A 80 -7.93 -12.70 2.63
CA ARG A 80 -6.70 -12.99 3.38
C ARG A 80 -5.65 -11.91 3.17
N GLU A 81 -5.37 -11.53 1.93
CA GLU A 81 -4.39 -10.47 1.64
C GLU A 81 -4.82 -9.12 2.21
N ARG A 82 -6.12 -8.81 2.16
CA ARG A 82 -6.67 -7.60 2.77
C ARG A 82 -6.43 -7.59 4.29
N GLN A 83 -6.67 -8.72 4.96
CA GLN A 83 -6.41 -8.85 6.39
C GLN A 83 -4.91 -8.73 6.70
N GLU A 84 -4.06 -9.46 5.98
CA GLU A 84 -2.59 -9.39 6.15
C GLU A 84 -2.08 -7.96 5.95
N LEU A 85 -2.65 -7.21 5.00
CA LEU A 85 -2.27 -5.83 4.76
C LEU A 85 -2.82 -4.87 5.82
N GLU A 86 -4.03 -5.09 6.32
CA GLU A 86 -4.57 -4.35 7.46
C GLU A 86 -3.70 -4.53 8.70
N ASP A 87 -3.34 -5.77 9.03
CA ASP A 87 -2.44 -6.10 10.15
C ASP A 87 -1.10 -5.38 9.99
N TYR A 88 -0.54 -5.38 8.78
CA TYR A 88 0.69 -4.64 8.48
C TYR A 88 0.54 -3.12 8.67
N ILE A 89 -0.57 -2.52 8.23
CA ILE A 89 -0.82 -1.09 8.43
C ILE A 89 -0.91 -0.77 9.92
N VAL A 90 -1.60 -1.60 10.73
CA VAL A 90 -1.66 -1.45 12.19
C VAL A 90 -0.27 -1.48 12.81
N GLU A 91 0.59 -2.43 12.40
CA GLU A 91 1.97 -2.49 12.87
C GLU A 91 2.76 -1.23 12.51
N GLN A 92 2.59 -0.69 11.30
CA GLN A 92 3.26 0.54 10.88
C GLN A 92 2.76 1.77 11.65
N LEU A 93 1.46 1.90 11.89
CA LEU A 93 0.88 2.97 12.72
C LEU A 93 1.47 2.94 14.14
N ARG A 94 1.54 1.76 14.75
CA ARG A 94 2.12 1.58 16.09
C ARG A 94 3.61 1.92 16.12
N GLN A 95 4.38 1.49 15.13
CA GLN A 95 5.80 1.83 15.03
C GLN A 95 5.99 3.33 14.87
N HIS A 96 5.19 3.97 14.02
CA HIS A 96 5.28 5.42 13.79
C HIS A 96 4.89 6.23 15.04
N LYS A 97 3.85 5.82 15.79
CA LYS A 97 3.48 6.46 17.07
C LYS A 97 4.59 6.33 18.12
N LYS A 98 5.29 5.18 18.16
CA LYS A 98 6.41 4.96 19.09
C LYS A 98 7.67 5.75 18.74
N SER A 99 7.95 5.94 17.44
CA SER A 99 9.13 6.69 16.98
C SER A 99 8.96 8.21 17.01
N GLY A 100 7.72 8.71 17.11
CA GLY A 100 7.39 10.13 17.21
C GLY A 100 7.28 10.66 18.65
N ASN A 101 7.64 9.86 19.65
CA ASN A 101 7.65 10.18 21.07
C ASN A 101 9.08 10.14 21.61
#